data_AF-A0A957S8C4-F1
#
_entry.id   AF-A0A957S8C4-F1
#
_cell.length_a   1.000
_cell.length_b   1.000
_cell.length_c   1.000
_cell.angle_alpha   90.00
_cell.angle_beta   90.00
_cell.angle_gamma   90.00
#
_symmetry.space_group_name_H-M   'P 1'
#
loop_
_entity.id
_entity.type
_entity.pdbx_description
1 polymer ?
#
loop_
_entity_poly.entity_id
_entity_poly.type
_entity_poly.pdbx_seq_one_letter_code
_entity_poly.pdbx_strand_id
1 'polypeptide(L)'
;GDLDNGPEQPSGHELLIDGRAPRAGELMRIPTLGATMRGIAAEGKAYIYQGEFAQKLADHVQRYGGWLTPADMAAHISTWDEPISADYRGVTLYECPPNGQGLAAIIAVNLAAGFDLAAMSEADRVHTMIECMRLGFADAQQWVCDPYVVPIPLSELTSKAYANQRRKLIDARRAAQNVRYGDPIAGSETVYRSVVNGEGNACSFINSLYMGTGSGLVVPGTGVSLQNRAALFVLDAEHPNALAPNKRPYHTIIPAMTVRAGELHACYGVMGGYTQPQGHFQVLSHLVDFDLSPQQALDMPRWQLVGPKAGLGAGDEGGFVQIEEGWSFGTLAELTRRGHRLLPVDGFGRVGFGGGQLIMRDPATGVLIGGSEPRKDGAAIGW
;
A
#
# COMPACT_ATOMS: atom_id res chain seq x y z
N GLY A 1 4.26 -23.38 3.90
CA GLY A 1 3.75 -23.97 5.15
C GLY A 1 4.09 -25.43 5.14
N ASP A 2 4.29 -26.01 6.32
CA ASP A 2 4.58 -27.42 6.52
C ASP A 2 3.51 -28.30 5.84
N LEU A 3 3.73 -28.67 4.57
CA LEU A 3 2.82 -29.52 3.79
C LEU A 3 2.83 -30.96 4.33
N ASP A 4 3.81 -31.30 5.16
CA ASP A 4 4.05 -32.65 5.62
C ASP A 4 3.49 -32.92 7.03
N ASN A 5 3.21 -31.89 7.85
CA ASN A 5 2.74 -32.07 9.24
C ASN A 5 1.42 -31.34 9.62
N GLY A 6 0.77 -30.63 8.70
CA GLY A 6 -0.54 -30.00 8.95
C GLY A 6 -1.74 -30.93 8.73
N PRO A 7 -2.91 -30.70 9.38
CA PRO A 7 -4.11 -31.44 9.01
C PRO A 7 -4.50 -31.15 7.56
N GLU A 8 -5.05 -32.15 6.87
CA GLU A 8 -5.49 -32.01 5.48
C GLU A 8 -6.45 -30.82 5.31
N GLN A 9 -6.22 -30.01 4.26
CA GLN A 9 -7.11 -28.91 3.90
C GLN A 9 -8.30 -29.41 3.09
N PRO A 10 -9.53 -29.35 3.61
CA PRO A 10 -10.71 -29.88 2.90
C PRO A 10 -11.21 -28.95 1.76
N SER A 11 -10.46 -27.90 1.44
CA SER A 11 -10.87 -26.78 0.58
C SER A 11 -9.65 -26.15 -0.09
N GLY A 12 -9.88 -25.18 -1.00
CA GLY A 12 -8.82 -24.57 -1.80
C GLY A 12 -8.61 -25.22 -3.16
N HIS A 13 -8.96 -26.50 -3.33
CA HIS A 13 -8.99 -27.17 -4.64
C HIS A 13 -9.95 -26.50 -5.63
N GLU A 14 -10.98 -25.78 -5.15
CA GLU A 14 -11.88 -24.97 -5.98
C GLU A 14 -11.21 -23.75 -6.64
N LEU A 15 -9.98 -23.42 -6.20
CA LEU A 15 -9.12 -22.42 -6.86
C LEU A 15 -8.25 -23.04 -7.98
N LEU A 16 -8.40 -24.34 -8.26
CA LEU A 16 -7.62 -25.08 -9.24
C LEU A 16 -8.53 -25.70 -10.31
N ILE A 17 -7.99 -25.92 -11.50
CA ILE A 17 -8.62 -26.71 -12.57
C ILE A 17 -7.90 -28.05 -12.61
N ASP A 18 -8.60 -29.15 -12.31
CA ASP A 18 -8.03 -30.50 -12.29
C ASP A 18 -6.74 -30.62 -11.43
N GLY A 19 -6.72 -29.93 -10.29
CA GLY A 19 -5.59 -29.94 -9.35
C GLY A 19 -4.39 -29.09 -9.74
N ARG A 20 -4.48 -28.27 -10.80
CA ARG A 20 -3.43 -27.33 -11.21
C ARG A 20 -3.94 -25.89 -11.33
N ALA A 21 -3.02 -24.93 -11.37
CA ALA A 21 -3.35 -23.55 -11.67
C ALA A 21 -4.00 -23.41 -13.08
N PRO A 22 -4.97 -22.49 -13.25
CA PRO A 22 -5.53 -22.17 -14.56
C PRO A 22 -4.47 -21.67 -15.55
N ARG A 23 -4.63 -22.01 -16.83
CA ARG A 23 -3.79 -21.48 -17.92
C ARG A 23 -4.48 -20.29 -18.60
N ALA A 24 -3.69 -19.46 -19.28
CA ALA A 24 -4.22 -18.35 -20.09
C ALA A 24 -5.28 -18.87 -21.08
N GLY A 25 -6.44 -18.20 -21.12
CA GLY A 25 -7.57 -18.57 -21.96
C GLY A 25 -8.51 -19.63 -21.38
N GLU A 26 -8.18 -20.28 -20.25
CA GLU A 26 -9.08 -21.24 -19.62
C GLU A 26 -10.16 -20.56 -18.79
N LEU A 27 -11.37 -21.12 -18.83
CA LEU A 27 -12.49 -20.63 -18.04
C LEU A 27 -12.46 -21.21 -16.63
N MET A 28 -12.12 -20.37 -15.66
CA MET A 28 -12.23 -20.71 -14.24
C MET A 28 -13.62 -20.32 -13.70
N ARG A 29 -14.25 -21.23 -12.95
CA ARG A 29 -15.53 -20.98 -12.26
C ARG A 29 -15.40 -21.39 -10.82
N ILE A 30 -15.88 -20.56 -9.90
CA ILE A 30 -15.92 -20.84 -8.46
C ILE A 30 -17.38 -20.75 -7.98
N PRO A 31 -18.20 -21.81 -8.20
CA PRO A 31 -19.64 -21.77 -7.89
C PRO A 31 -19.95 -21.51 -6.41
N THR A 32 -19.09 -21.99 -5.51
CA THR A 32 -19.14 -21.77 -4.06
C THR A 32 -19.03 -20.29 -3.72
N LEU A 33 -18.03 -19.59 -4.27
CA LEU A 33 -17.91 -18.13 -4.14
C LEU A 33 -19.14 -17.41 -4.71
N GLY A 34 -19.66 -17.88 -5.85
CA GLY A 34 -20.90 -17.34 -6.41
C GLY A 34 -22.11 -17.48 -5.47
N ALA A 35 -22.21 -18.58 -4.72
CA ALA A 35 -23.25 -18.77 -3.70
C ALA A 35 -23.04 -17.83 -2.50
N THR A 36 -21.81 -17.69 -2.03
CA THR A 36 -21.46 -16.74 -0.96
C THR A 36 -21.78 -15.30 -1.34
N MET A 37 -21.45 -14.86 -2.56
CA MET A 37 -21.78 -13.51 -3.03
C MET A 37 -23.29 -13.27 -3.10
N ARG A 38 -24.10 -14.28 -3.46
CA ARG A 38 -25.57 -14.19 -3.39
C ARG A 38 -26.08 -14.07 -1.95
N GLY A 39 -25.47 -14.77 -1.01
CA GLY A 39 -25.76 -14.63 0.43
C GLY A 39 -25.51 -13.21 0.93
N ILE A 40 -24.34 -12.64 0.60
CA ILE A 40 -24.02 -11.23 0.92
C ILE A 40 -25.04 -10.28 0.28
N ALA A 41 -25.46 -10.52 -0.96
CA ALA A 41 -26.44 -9.66 -1.62
C ALA A 41 -27.83 -9.72 -0.94
N ALA A 42 -28.22 -10.87 -0.39
CA ALA A 42 -29.51 -11.07 0.25
C ALA A 42 -29.55 -10.55 1.70
N GLU A 43 -28.48 -10.79 2.47
CA GLU A 43 -28.46 -10.57 3.93
C GLU A 43 -27.46 -9.48 4.36
N GLY A 44 -26.72 -8.90 3.41
CA GLY A 44 -25.70 -7.89 3.66
C GLY A 44 -24.54 -8.44 4.49
N LYS A 45 -23.97 -7.58 5.34
CA LYS A 45 -22.81 -7.95 6.17
C LYS A 45 -23.13 -9.07 7.18
N ALA A 46 -24.39 -9.23 7.57
CA ALA A 46 -24.79 -10.24 8.56
C ALA A 46 -24.45 -11.66 8.07
N TYR A 47 -24.53 -11.92 6.77
CA TYR A 47 -24.14 -13.19 6.16
C TYR A 47 -22.72 -13.62 6.53
N ILE A 48 -21.77 -12.67 6.61
CA ILE A 48 -20.35 -12.94 6.86
C ILE A 48 -20.03 -12.92 8.36
N TYR A 49 -20.56 -11.93 9.08
CA TYR A 49 -20.14 -11.66 10.46
C TYR A 49 -20.99 -12.38 11.51
N GLN A 50 -22.10 -13.01 11.13
CA GLN A 50 -23.02 -13.68 12.04
C GLN A 50 -23.47 -15.03 11.45
N GLY A 51 -23.98 -15.92 12.31
CA GLY A 51 -24.58 -17.18 11.87
C GLY A 51 -23.60 -18.20 11.28
N GLU A 52 -24.06 -18.92 10.26
CA GLU A 52 -23.41 -20.14 9.76
C GLU A 52 -22.03 -19.88 9.16
N PHE A 53 -21.86 -18.80 8.40
CA PHE A 53 -20.56 -18.48 7.79
C PHE A 53 -19.50 -18.17 8.86
N ALA A 54 -19.86 -17.34 9.85
CA ALA A 54 -18.96 -17.00 10.96
C ALA A 54 -18.54 -18.25 11.74
N GLN A 55 -19.47 -19.20 11.97
CA GLN A 55 -19.16 -20.49 12.58
C GLN A 55 -18.20 -21.32 11.73
N LYS A 56 -18.50 -21.51 10.44
CA LYS A 56 -17.65 -22.26 9.50
C LYS A 56 -16.23 -21.71 9.42
N LEU A 57 -16.12 -20.38 9.38
CA LEU A 57 -14.83 -19.70 9.32
C LEU A 57 -14.04 -19.93 10.62
N ALA A 58 -14.66 -19.72 11.78
CA ALA A 58 -14.03 -19.94 13.08
C ALA A 58 -13.59 -21.40 13.26
N ASP A 59 -14.45 -22.37 12.97
CA ASP A 59 -14.13 -23.80 13.04
C ASP A 59 -12.94 -24.14 12.13
N HIS A 60 -12.90 -23.57 10.93
CA HIS A 60 -11.81 -23.79 9.99
C HIS A 60 -10.48 -23.21 10.50
N VAL A 61 -10.48 -22.00 11.05
CA VAL A 61 -9.28 -21.37 11.64
C VAL A 61 -8.80 -22.16 12.87
N GLN A 62 -9.71 -22.55 13.76
CA GLN A 62 -9.40 -23.28 14.98
C GLN A 62 -8.88 -24.70 14.73
N ARG A 63 -9.29 -25.35 13.63
CA ARG A 63 -8.72 -26.64 13.18
C ARG A 63 -7.20 -26.58 13.01
N TYR A 64 -6.64 -25.42 12.67
CA TYR A 64 -5.19 -25.19 12.53
C TYR A 64 -4.58 -24.48 13.75
N GLY A 65 -5.27 -24.46 14.89
CA GLY A 65 -4.79 -23.85 16.13
C GLY A 65 -4.91 -22.32 16.18
N GLY A 66 -5.65 -21.70 15.26
CA GLY A 66 -5.94 -20.26 15.31
C GLY A 66 -6.98 -19.91 16.39
N TRP A 67 -7.09 -18.62 16.71
CA TRP A 67 -7.86 -18.13 17.87
C TRP A 67 -9.19 -17.45 17.53
N LEU A 68 -9.51 -17.31 16.25
CA LEU A 68 -10.71 -16.58 15.82
C LEU A 68 -11.98 -17.33 16.23
N THR A 69 -12.94 -16.60 16.80
CA THR A 69 -14.23 -17.14 17.24
C THR A 69 -15.41 -16.46 16.51
N PRO A 70 -16.62 -17.05 16.54
CA PRO A 70 -17.81 -16.37 16.04
C PRO A 70 -18.12 -15.07 16.81
N ALA A 71 -17.73 -14.99 18.08
CA ALA A 71 -17.90 -13.78 18.88
C ALA A 71 -16.99 -12.64 18.38
N ASP A 72 -15.75 -12.94 17.97
CA ASP A 72 -14.85 -11.96 17.36
C ASP A 72 -15.43 -11.42 16.04
N MET A 73 -15.99 -12.33 15.22
CA MET A 73 -16.67 -11.96 13.97
C MET A 73 -17.88 -11.05 14.23
N ALA A 74 -18.72 -11.41 15.21
CA ALA A 74 -19.92 -10.65 15.55
C ALA A 74 -19.61 -9.28 16.18
N ALA A 75 -18.49 -9.17 16.90
CA ALA A 75 -18.02 -7.92 17.51
C ALA A 75 -17.37 -6.95 16.50
N HIS A 76 -17.10 -7.40 15.28
CA HIS A 76 -16.45 -6.57 14.27
C HIS A 76 -17.31 -5.36 13.87
N ILE A 77 -16.68 -4.19 13.86
CA ILE A 77 -17.24 -2.94 13.32
C ILE A 77 -16.26 -2.29 12.35
N SER A 78 -16.81 -1.55 11.39
CA SER A 78 -16.05 -0.62 10.54
C SER A 78 -16.09 0.77 11.15
N THR A 79 -14.96 1.47 11.14
CA THR A 79 -14.81 2.82 11.68
C THR A 79 -14.86 3.85 10.56
N TRP A 80 -15.32 5.05 10.89
CA TRP A 80 -15.17 6.25 10.07
C TRP A 80 -14.12 7.11 10.73
N ASP A 81 -12.95 7.21 10.10
CA ASP A 81 -11.80 7.90 10.66
C ASP A 81 -11.50 9.17 9.86
N GLU A 82 -11.04 10.22 10.55
CA GLU A 82 -10.62 11.47 9.90
C GLU A 82 -9.28 11.24 9.18
N PRO A 83 -9.15 11.62 7.90
CA PRO A 83 -7.91 11.42 7.15
C PRO A 83 -6.77 12.29 7.68
N ILE A 84 -5.55 11.78 7.58
CA ILE A 84 -4.34 12.59 7.74
C ILE A 84 -3.99 13.26 6.44
N SER A 85 -3.29 14.40 6.52
CA SER A 85 -2.97 15.17 5.32
C SER A 85 -1.60 15.85 5.34
N ALA A 86 -1.13 16.19 4.15
CA ALA A 86 0.05 17.02 3.89
C ALA A 86 -0.27 18.03 2.79
N ASP A 87 0.14 19.28 2.98
CA ASP A 87 0.09 20.31 1.95
C ASP A 87 1.35 20.24 1.09
N TYR A 88 1.16 20.06 -0.21
CA TYR A 88 2.20 19.97 -1.21
C TYR A 88 1.94 20.98 -2.33
N ARG A 89 2.53 22.18 -2.19
CA ARG A 89 2.40 23.28 -3.15
C ARG A 89 0.95 23.70 -3.44
N GLY A 90 0.10 23.77 -2.41
CA GLY A 90 -1.31 24.12 -2.55
C GLY A 90 -2.21 22.96 -2.98
N VAL A 91 -1.66 21.75 -3.11
CA VAL A 91 -2.42 20.50 -3.23
C VAL A 91 -2.33 19.75 -1.91
N THR A 92 -3.47 19.49 -1.29
CA THR A 92 -3.56 18.70 -0.07
C THR A 92 -3.66 17.23 -0.43
N LEU A 93 -2.67 16.42 -0.06
CA LEU A 93 -2.76 14.96 -0.08
C LEU A 93 -3.49 14.48 1.17
N TYR A 94 -4.46 13.58 0.99
CA TYR A 94 -5.15 12.87 2.05
C TYR A 94 -4.84 11.37 1.98
N GLU A 95 -4.62 10.80 3.16
CA GLU A 95 -4.38 9.37 3.38
C GLU A 95 -5.20 8.90 4.59
N CYS A 96 -5.47 7.60 4.67
CA CYS A 96 -6.04 7.01 5.89
C CYS A 96 -5.07 7.19 7.09
N PRO A 97 -5.59 7.47 8.30
CA PRO A 97 -4.76 7.52 9.50
C PRO A 97 -4.20 6.13 9.88
N PRO A 98 -3.28 6.04 10.86
CA PRO A 98 -2.92 4.78 11.49
C PRO A 98 -4.17 3.97 11.89
N ASN A 99 -4.18 2.64 11.80
CA ASN A 99 -3.05 1.72 11.58
C ASN A 99 -2.56 1.59 10.12
N GLY A 100 -3.04 2.42 9.20
CA GLY A 100 -2.55 2.49 7.82
C GLY A 100 -1.14 3.10 7.68
N GLN A 101 -0.39 2.65 6.69
CA GLN A 101 0.95 3.17 6.38
C GLN A 101 0.98 4.48 5.59
N GLY A 102 -0.18 5.11 5.36
CA GLY A 102 -0.30 6.36 4.61
C GLY A 102 0.50 7.48 5.26
N LEU A 103 0.72 7.38 6.58
CA LEU A 103 1.61 8.24 7.35
C LEU A 103 3.02 8.32 6.75
N ALA A 104 3.55 7.24 6.17
CA ALA A 104 4.86 7.26 5.53
C ALA A 104 4.88 8.22 4.33
N ALA A 105 3.83 8.22 3.51
CA ALA A 105 3.68 9.14 2.38
C ALA A 105 3.50 10.57 2.86
N ILE A 106 2.63 10.81 3.86
CA ILE A 106 2.41 12.14 4.46
C ILE A 106 3.72 12.75 4.99
N ILE A 107 4.54 11.97 5.72
CA ILE A 107 5.83 12.44 6.23
C ILE A 107 6.78 12.74 5.07
N ALA A 108 6.90 11.83 4.09
CA ALA A 108 7.78 12.03 2.93
C ALA A 108 7.38 13.27 2.12
N VAL A 109 6.08 13.51 1.92
CA VAL A 109 5.55 14.68 1.22
C VAL A 109 5.82 15.97 1.99
N ASN A 110 5.61 15.99 3.31
CA ASN A 110 5.94 17.15 4.15
C ASN A 110 7.44 17.46 4.13
N LEU A 111 8.31 16.44 4.08
CA LEU A 111 9.74 16.62 3.88
C LEU A 111 10.03 17.23 2.51
N ALA A 112 9.47 16.63 1.46
CA ALA A 112 9.67 17.04 0.07
C ALA A 112 9.18 18.46 -0.23
N ALA A 113 8.14 18.94 0.47
CA ALA A 113 7.58 20.28 0.31
C ALA A 113 8.58 21.42 0.57
N GLY A 114 9.69 21.13 1.28
CA GLY A 114 10.77 22.09 1.52
C GLY A 114 11.82 22.17 0.40
N PHE A 115 11.65 21.42 -0.69
CA PHE A 115 12.56 21.39 -1.83
C PHE A 115 11.83 21.80 -3.11
N ASP A 116 12.53 22.42 -4.05
CA ASP A 116 12.01 22.67 -5.40
C ASP A 116 12.39 21.51 -6.33
N LEU A 117 11.60 20.44 -6.31
CA LEU A 117 11.88 19.22 -7.07
C LEU A 117 11.81 19.43 -8.59
N ALA A 118 10.99 20.39 -9.05
CA ALA A 118 10.85 20.72 -10.46
C ALA A 118 12.13 21.38 -11.02
N ALA A 119 12.78 22.24 -10.22
CA ALA A 119 14.02 22.90 -10.59
C ALA A 119 15.28 22.03 -10.43
N MET A 120 15.18 20.89 -9.75
CA MET A 120 16.30 19.97 -9.55
C MET A 120 16.65 19.18 -10.81
N SER A 121 17.93 18.82 -10.95
CA SER A 121 18.34 17.77 -11.89
C SER A 121 17.63 16.46 -11.58
N GLU A 122 17.50 15.57 -12.56
CA GLU A 122 16.88 14.25 -12.36
C GLU A 122 17.53 13.48 -11.19
N ALA A 123 18.86 13.47 -11.13
CA ALA A 123 19.59 12.79 -10.06
C ALA A 123 19.37 13.43 -8.68
N ASP A 124 19.38 14.77 -8.60
CA ASP A 124 19.13 15.49 -7.34
C ASP A 124 17.71 15.26 -6.82
N ARG A 125 16.74 15.30 -7.72
CA ARG A 125 15.33 15.02 -7.40
C ARG A 125 15.17 13.61 -6.88
N VAL A 126 15.59 12.60 -7.65
CA VAL A 126 15.42 11.19 -7.26
C VAL A 126 16.14 10.90 -5.94
N HIS A 127 17.37 11.40 -5.76
CA HIS A 127 18.08 11.30 -4.49
C HIS A 127 17.27 11.91 -3.34
N THR A 128 16.81 13.14 -3.48
CA THR A 128 16.05 13.85 -2.44
C THR A 128 14.76 13.10 -2.09
N MET A 129 14.03 12.61 -3.09
CA MET A 129 12.80 11.87 -2.88
C MET A 129 13.04 10.52 -2.18
N ILE A 130 14.09 9.78 -2.57
CA ILE A 130 14.49 8.55 -1.87
C ILE A 130 14.77 8.83 -0.41
N GLU A 131 15.56 9.86 -0.09
CA GLU A 131 15.91 10.19 1.30
C GLU A 131 14.69 10.67 2.11
N CYS A 132 13.78 11.44 1.50
CA CYS A 132 12.50 11.78 2.14
C CYS A 132 11.71 10.51 2.49
N MET A 133 11.65 9.55 1.56
CA MET A 133 10.93 8.30 1.77
C MET A 133 11.61 7.38 2.80
N ARG A 134 12.96 7.34 2.84
CA ARG A 134 13.73 6.64 3.89
C ARG A 134 13.43 7.19 5.28
N LEU A 135 13.14 8.48 5.42
CA LEU A 135 12.73 9.08 6.70
C LEU A 135 11.23 8.89 6.99
N GLY A 136 10.40 8.85 5.93
CA GLY A 136 8.95 8.66 6.05
C GLY A 136 8.54 7.24 6.42
N PHE A 137 9.12 6.21 5.81
CA PHE A 137 8.79 4.77 6.02
C PHE A 137 8.82 4.25 7.45
N ALA A 138 9.31 5.08 8.30
CA ALA A 138 10.50 4.76 8.96
C ALA A 138 10.15 5.27 10.35
N ASP A 139 9.86 6.57 10.45
CA ASP A 139 8.89 7.06 11.44
C ASP A 139 7.59 6.23 11.40
N ALA A 140 7.11 5.82 10.22
CA ALA A 140 5.96 4.93 10.10
C ALA A 140 6.19 3.52 10.67
N GLN A 141 7.35 2.89 10.46
CA GLN A 141 7.68 1.59 11.07
C GLN A 141 7.72 1.65 12.59
N GLN A 142 8.21 2.77 13.14
CA GLN A 142 8.24 2.98 14.58
C GLN A 142 6.84 3.19 15.18
N TRP A 143 6.02 4.00 14.52
CA TRP A 143 4.82 4.58 15.15
C TRP A 143 3.50 4.05 14.63
N VAL A 144 3.43 3.51 13.40
CA VAL A 144 2.16 3.00 12.86
C VAL A 144 1.79 1.71 13.58
N CYS A 145 0.71 1.81 14.33
CA CYS A 145 0.06 0.74 15.06
C CYS A 145 -1.43 1.09 15.21
N ASP A 146 -2.20 0.30 15.96
CA ASP A 146 -3.60 0.63 16.24
C ASP A 146 -3.71 1.83 17.20
N PRO A 147 -4.20 3.01 16.72
CA PRO A 147 -4.31 4.19 17.57
C PRO A 147 -5.36 4.05 18.68
N TYR A 148 -6.28 3.08 18.58
CA TYR A 148 -7.25 2.82 19.64
C TYR A 148 -6.66 2.05 20.83
N VAL A 149 -5.46 1.49 20.66
CA VAL A 149 -4.77 0.69 21.70
C VAL A 149 -3.49 1.39 22.18
N VAL A 150 -2.75 2.01 21.27
CA VAL A 150 -1.47 2.68 21.57
C VAL A 150 -1.52 4.12 21.11
N PRO A 151 -1.24 5.11 21.98
CA PRO A 151 -1.21 6.51 21.58
C PRO A 151 -0.04 6.79 20.63
N ILE A 152 -0.34 7.44 19.51
CA ILE A 152 0.63 7.84 18.49
C ILE A 152 0.75 9.37 18.51
N PRO A 153 1.97 9.96 18.45
CA PRO A 153 2.17 11.40 18.37
C PRO A 153 1.83 11.94 16.95
N LEU A 154 0.62 11.65 16.47
CA LEU A 154 0.23 11.83 15.07
C LEU A 154 0.33 13.30 14.62
N SER A 155 -0.17 14.23 15.43
CA SER A 155 -0.14 15.66 15.14
C SER A 155 1.28 16.22 14.97
N GLU A 156 2.25 15.68 15.73
CA GLU A 156 3.65 16.07 15.61
C GLU A 156 4.29 15.46 14.37
N LEU A 157 4.08 14.16 14.14
CA LEU A 157 4.60 13.43 12.97
C LEU A 157 4.12 14.03 11.64
N THR A 158 2.89 14.56 11.57
CA THR A 158 2.34 15.20 10.37
C THR A 158 2.61 16.70 10.29
N SER A 159 3.36 17.28 11.24
CA SER A 159 3.58 18.74 11.30
C SER A 159 4.72 19.23 10.40
N LYS A 160 4.58 20.46 9.88
CA LYS A 160 5.66 21.14 9.15
C LYS A 160 6.89 21.38 10.04
N ALA A 161 6.69 21.61 11.34
CA ALA A 161 7.79 21.83 12.29
C ALA A 161 8.67 20.58 12.44
N TYR A 162 8.06 19.41 12.62
CA TYR A 162 8.77 18.13 12.68
C TYR A 162 9.48 17.83 11.35
N ALA A 163 8.80 18.04 10.22
CA ALA A 163 9.41 17.88 8.90
C ALA A 163 10.65 18.78 8.72
N ASN A 164 10.60 20.03 9.19
CA ASN A 164 11.75 20.94 9.14
C ASN A 164 12.94 20.45 9.99
N GLN A 165 12.69 19.79 11.12
CA GLN A 165 13.74 19.17 11.93
C GLN A 165 14.33 17.95 11.21
N ARG A 166 13.48 17.04 10.72
CA ARG A 166 13.87 15.79 10.05
C ARG A 166 14.61 16.05 8.73
N ARG A 167 14.23 17.09 7.98
CA ARG A 167 14.89 17.46 6.70
C ARG A 167 16.38 17.75 6.84
N LYS A 168 16.84 18.18 8.03
CA LYS A 168 18.27 18.40 8.33
C LYS A 168 19.12 17.13 8.25
N LEU A 169 18.49 15.95 8.25
CA LEU A 169 19.15 14.65 8.13
C LEU A 169 19.39 14.27 6.66
N ILE A 170 18.80 14.99 5.71
CA ILE A 170 18.99 14.75 4.27
C ILE A 170 20.24 15.49 3.82
N ASP A 171 21.27 14.74 3.45
CA ASP A 171 22.49 15.27 2.83
C ASP A 171 22.35 15.19 1.32
N ALA A 172 22.28 16.34 0.64
CA ALA A 172 22.08 16.43 -0.81
C ALA A 172 23.13 15.66 -1.64
N ARG A 173 24.29 15.30 -1.07
CA ARG A 173 25.39 14.64 -1.76
C ARG A 173 25.66 13.23 -1.24
N ARG A 174 24.97 12.75 -0.21
CA ARG A 174 25.24 11.45 0.39
C ARG A 174 23.97 10.76 0.87
N ALA A 175 23.75 9.54 0.43
CA ALA A 175 22.70 8.68 0.96
C ALA A 175 22.94 8.40 2.45
N ALA A 176 21.87 8.43 3.24
CA ALA A 176 21.90 8.06 4.64
C ALA A 176 22.44 6.63 4.80
N GLN A 177 23.52 6.48 5.56
CA GLN A 177 24.17 5.19 5.73
C GLN A 177 23.37 4.26 6.63
N ASN A 178 22.86 4.80 7.74
CA ASN A 178 22.01 4.07 8.66
C ASN A 178 20.79 4.93 8.97
N VAL A 179 19.61 4.35 8.91
CA VAL A 179 18.35 5.00 9.28
C VAL A 179 17.69 4.11 10.32
N ARG A 180 17.49 4.61 11.54
CA ARG A 180 17.02 3.80 12.67
C ARG A 180 15.50 3.68 12.71
N TYR A 181 14.93 2.47 12.51
CA TYR A 181 13.70 1.84 13.07
C TYR A 181 13.32 0.58 12.25
N GLY A 182 12.36 -0.22 12.75
CA GLY A 182 12.19 -1.69 12.62
C GLY A 182 12.02 -2.39 11.25
N ASP A 183 11.77 -3.71 11.32
CA ASP A 183 11.90 -4.70 10.24
C ASP A 183 10.64 -4.84 9.33
N PRO A 184 10.63 -4.34 8.08
CA PRO A 184 9.53 -4.60 7.17
C PRO A 184 9.71 -5.97 6.48
N ILE A 185 8.70 -6.83 6.59
CA ILE A 185 8.61 -8.04 5.77
C ILE A 185 8.18 -7.64 4.36
N ALA A 186 8.99 -7.96 3.35
CA ALA A 186 8.68 -7.66 1.96
C ALA A 186 7.54 -8.53 1.39
N GLY A 187 6.72 -7.93 0.51
CA GLY A 187 5.70 -8.62 -0.29
C GLY A 187 4.26 -8.30 0.11
N SER A 188 3.44 -7.91 -0.87
CA SER A 188 1.98 -7.79 -0.75
C SER A 188 1.34 -7.76 -2.13
N GLU A 189 0.25 -8.48 -2.29
CA GLU A 189 -0.63 -8.39 -3.46
C GLU A 189 -1.92 -7.68 -3.05
N THR A 190 -2.34 -6.69 -3.82
CA THR A 190 -3.43 -5.78 -3.47
C THR A 190 -4.23 -5.46 -4.73
N VAL A 191 -5.52 -5.13 -4.56
CA VAL A 191 -6.41 -4.60 -5.60
C VAL A 191 -6.89 -3.20 -5.19
N TYR A 192 -6.84 -2.24 -6.12
CA TYR A 192 -7.11 -0.82 -5.96
C TYR A 192 -8.04 -0.41 -7.10
N ARG A 193 -9.00 0.46 -6.78
CA ARG A 193 -9.98 0.98 -7.72
C ARG A 193 -10.24 2.45 -7.39
N SER A 194 -10.34 3.28 -8.42
CA SER A 194 -10.76 4.67 -8.33
C SER A 194 -12.04 4.86 -9.12
N VAL A 195 -13.03 5.54 -8.54
CA VAL A 195 -14.29 5.91 -9.20
C VAL A 195 -14.57 7.37 -8.90
N VAL A 196 -14.88 8.16 -9.93
CA VAL A 196 -15.32 9.55 -9.81
C VAL A 196 -16.56 9.75 -10.68
N ASN A 197 -17.60 10.38 -10.15
CA ASN A 197 -18.83 10.67 -10.91
C ASN A 197 -18.87 12.13 -11.40
N GLY A 198 -19.82 12.45 -12.28
CA GLY A 198 -19.98 13.80 -12.86
C GLY A 198 -20.38 14.90 -11.85
N GLU A 199 -20.80 14.52 -10.65
CA GLU A 199 -21.13 15.45 -9.55
C GLU A 199 -19.91 15.77 -8.68
N GLY A 200 -18.77 15.12 -8.93
CA GLY A 200 -17.54 15.28 -8.16
C GLY A 200 -17.41 14.34 -6.96
N ASN A 201 -18.32 13.38 -6.78
CA ASN A 201 -18.15 12.32 -5.78
C ASN A 201 -17.00 11.40 -6.21
N ALA A 202 -16.07 11.13 -5.30
CA ALA A 202 -14.93 10.27 -5.54
C ALA A 202 -14.80 9.16 -4.50
N CYS A 203 -14.40 7.98 -4.92
CA CYS A 203 -14.09 6.84 -4.07
C CYS A 203 -12.72 6.26 -4.44
N SER A 204 -11.76 6.39 -3.53
CA SER A 204 -10.45 5.74 -3.59
C SER A 204 -10.56 4.47 -2.75
N PHE A 205 -10.73 3.32 -3.39
CA PHE A 205 -11.04 2.05 -2.72
C PHE A 205 -9.93 1.03 -2.93
N ILE A 206 -9.58 0.33 -1.85
CA ILE A 206 -8.47 -0.62 -1.88
C ILE A 206 -8.71 -1.77 -0.88
N ASN A 207 -8.42 -3.00 -1.30
CA ASN A 207 -8.57 -4.20 -0.49
C ASN A 207 -7.50 -5.25 -0.82
N SER A 208 -7.13 -6.09 0.15
CA SER A 208 -6.05 -7.07 0.01
C SER A 208 -6.10 -8.14 1.09
N LEU A 209 -5.72 -9.36 0.72
CA LEU A 209 -5.47 -10.47 1.64
C LEU A 209 -4.08 -10.44 2.30
N TYR A 210 -3.32 -9.36 2.08
CA TYR A 210 -1.89 -9.17 2.33
C TYR A 210 -1.00 -9.90 1.33
N MET A 211 -0.62 -11.16 1.58
CA MET A 211 0.28 -11.88 0.68
C MET A 211 -0.50 -12.81 -0.24
N GLY A 212 -0.53 -12.52 -1.55
CA GLY A 212 -1.14 -13.41 -2.54
C GLY A 212 -2.56 -13.85 -2.20
N THR A 213 -2.79 -15.16 -2.14
CA THR A 213 -4.05 -15.80 -1.72
C THR A 213 -4.31 -15.74 -0.21
N GLY A 214 -3.60 -14.88 0.52
CA GLY A 214 -3.68 -14.70 1.96
C GLY A 214 -2.95 -15.79 2.75
N SER A 215 -3.62 -16.39 3.72
CA SER A 215 -3.07 -17.48 4.52
C SER A 215 -2.98 -18.80 3.75
N GLY A 216 -3.59 -18.88 2.56
CA GLY A 216 -3.81 -20.12 1.82
C GLY A 216 -5.02 -20.91 2.30
N LEU A 217 -5.65 -20.54 3.42
CA LEU A 217 -6.88 -21.16 3.90
C LEU A 217 -8.08 -20.63 3.12
N VAL A 218 -8.97 -21.54 2.71
CA VAL A 218 -10.24 -21.22 2.05
C VAL A 218 -11.37 -21.80 2.88
N VAL A 219 -12.35 -21.00 3.29
CA VAL A 219 -13.44 -21.49 4.15
C VAL A 219 -14.23 -22.58 3.40
N PRO A 220 -14.35 -23.81 3.93
CA PRO A 220 -14.89 -24.94 3.17
C PRO A 220 -16.30 -24.71 2.64
N GLY A 221 -16.48 -24.95 1.34
CA GLY A 221 -17.77 -24.82 0.64
C GLY A 221 -18.18 -23.38 0.32
N THR A 222 -17.29 -22.40 0.50
CA THR A 222 -17.62 -20.97 0.33
C THR A 222 -16.83 -20.25 -0.76
N GLY A 223 -15.68 -20.78 -1.21
CA GLY A 223 -14.81 -20.04 -2.13
C GLY A 223 -14.08 -18.84 -1.51
N VAL A 224 -14.20 -18.59 -0.20
CA VAL A 224 -13.61 -17.41 0.46
C VAL A 224 -12.23 -17.72 1.02
N SER A 225 -11.20 -17.10 0.44
CA SER A 225 -9.82 -17.14 0.97
C SER A 225 -9.64 -16.20 2.16
N LEU A 226 -8.88 -16.64 3.16
CA LEU A 226 -8.62 -15.87 4.38
C LEU A 226 -7.34 -15.05 4.26
N GLN A 227 -7.37 -13.79 4.72
CA GLN A 227 -6.18 -12.94 4.77
C GLN A 227 -5.13 -13.45 5.78
N ASN A 228 -3.87 -13.09 5.58
CA ASN A 228 -2.79 -13.31 6.55
C ASN A 228 -2.23 -12.00 7.15
N ARG A 229 -3.06 -10.96 7.23
CA ARG A 229 -2.68 -9.61 7.67
C ARG A 229 -2.02 -9.55 9.05
N ALA A 230 -2.36 -10.47 9.96
CA ALA A 230 -1.76 -10.56 11.29
C ALA A 230 -0.24 -10.80 11.26
N ALA A 231 0.33 -11.26 10.13
CA ALA A 231 1.77 -11.38 9.93
C ALA A 231 2.52 -10.03 10.01
N LEU A 232 1.79 -8.90 9.96
CA LEU A 232 2.36 -7.57 10.15
C LEU A 232 2.48 -7.16 11.63
N PHE A 233 2.07 -7.99 12.60
CA PHE A 233 2.41 -7.73 13.99
C PHE A 233 3.89 -7.97 14.26
N VAL A 234 4.44 -7.20 15.21
CA VAL A 234 5.77 -7.43 15.75
C VAL A 234 5.66 -8.36 16.97
N LEU A 235 6.59 -9.30 17.12
CA LEU A 235 6.59 -10.26 18.24
C LEU A 235 7.37 -9.77 19.48
N ASP A 236 8.12 -8.69 19.34
CA ASP A 236 8.63 -7.93 20.48
C ASP A 236 7.47 -7.23 21.21
N ALA A 237 7.26 -7.59 22.48
CA ALA A 237 6.17 -7.10 23.30
C ALA A 237 6.29 -5.59 23.62
N GLU A 238 7.50 -5.02 23.56
CA GLU A 238 7.73 -3.60 23.81
C GLU A 238 7.47 -2.72 22.57
N HIS A 239 7.28 -3.33 21.40
CA HIS A 239 7.04 -2.59 20.17
C HIS A 239 5.60 -2.03 20.14
N PRO A 240 5.36 -0.78 19.67
CA PRO A 240 4.01 -0.21 19.57
C PRO A 240 3.05 -1.07 18.74
N ASN A 241 3.55 -1.78 17.74
CA ASN A 241 2.82 -2.75 16.91
C ASN A 241 2.95 -4.21 17.38
N ALA A 242 3.20 -4.44 18.69
CA ALA A 242 3.19 -5.78 19.27
C ALA A 242 1.83 -6.47 19.08
N LEU A 243 1.85 -7.79 18.86
CA LEU A 243 0.65 -8.64 18.84
C LEU A 243 -0.14 -8.51 20.15
N ALA A 244 -1.41 -8.16 20.06
CA ALA A 244 -2.32 -8.06 21.22
C ALA A 244 -3.76 -8.41 20.82
N PRO A 245 -4.60 -8.88 21.76
CA PRO A 245 -6.02 -9.14 21.49
C PRO A 245 -6.77 -7.85 21.15
N ASN A 246 -7.75 -7.95 20.25
CA ASN A 246 -8.59 -6.82 19.80
C ASN A 246 -7.82 -5.61 19.24
N LYS A 247 -6.58 -5.84 18.79
CA LYS A 247 -5.73 -4.83 18.16
C LYS A 247 -5.65 -5.11 16.66
N ARG A 248 -5.59 -4.05 15.85
CA ARG A 248 -5.34 -4.15 14.41
C ARG A 248 -3.82 -4.07 14.14
N PRO A 249 -3.24 -4.94 13.31
CA PRO A 249 -1.81 -4.86 12.96
C PRO A 249 -1.53 -3.64 12.09
N TYR A 250 -0.26 -3.24 11.97
CA TYR A 250 0.20 -2.36 10.89
C TYR A 250 -0.44 -2.76 9.56
N HIS A 251 -0.91 -1.78 8.80
CA HIS A 251 -1.66 -2.04 7.57
C HIS A 251 -0.99 -1.39 6.36
N THR A 252 -0.62 -2.22 5.39
CA THR A 252 0.03 -1.71 4.18
C THR A 252 -0.95 -1.00 3.25
N ILE A 253 -2.23 -1.34 3.28
CA ILE A 253 -3.18 -0.85 2.29
C ILE A 253 -3.47 0.63 2.50
N ILE A 254 -3.26 1.46 1.46
CA ILE A 254 -3.51 2.90 1.51
C ILE A 254 -4.22 3.40 0.25
N PRO A 255 -5.39 4.07 0.36
CA PRO A 255 -5.98 4.86 -0.72
C PRO A 255 -5.58 6.33 -0.61
N ALA A 256 -5.30 6.99 -1.73
CA ALA A 256 -5.02 8.42 -1.74
C ALA A 256 -6.11 9.24 -2.43
N MET A 257 -6.24 10.48 -1.97
CA MET A 257 -7.01 11.53 -2.64
C MET A 257 -6.27 12.84 -2.51
N THR A 258 -6.36 13.70 -3.51
CA THR A 258 -5.81 15.05 -3.46
C THR A 258 -6.90 16.09 -3.72
N VAL A 259 -6.78 17.21 -3.02
CA VAL A 259 -7.67 18.36 -3.14
C VAL A 259 -6.85 19.60 -3.44
N ARG A 260 -7.34 20.46 -4.33
CA ARG A 260 -6.74 21.77 -4.63
C ARG A 260 -7.82 22.82 -4.50
N ALA A 261 -7.56 23.87 -3.70
CA ALA A 261 -8.52 24.95 -3.44
C ALA A 261 -9.91 24.48 -2.97
N GLY A 262 -9.97 23.39 -2.19
CA GLY A 262 -11.22 22.84 -1.66
C GLY A 262 -11.99 21.92 -2.63
N GLU A 263 -11.50 21.72 -3.85
CA GLU A 263 -12.11 20.81 -4.83
C GLU A 263 -11.25 19.57 -5.09
N LEU A 264 -11.90 18.47 -5.51
CA LEU A 264 -11.21 17.26 -5.94
C LEU A 264 -10.21 17.58 -7.05
N HIS A 265 -8.95 17.25 -6.80
CA HIS A 265 -7.88 17.32 -7.78
C HIS A 265 -7.68 15.95 -8.43
N ALA A 266 -7.36 14.92 -7.63
CA ALA A 266 -7.20 13.56 -8.12
C ALA A 266 -7.58 12.50 -7.08
N CYS A 267 -8.14 11.38 -7.55
CA CYS A 267 -8.44 10.17 -6.80
C CYS A 267 -7.57 9.02 -7.33
N TYR A 268 -6.65 8.51 -6.51
CA TYR A 268 -5.62 7.60 -7.00
C TYR A 268 -5.05 6.66 -5.93
N GLY A 269 -4.33 5.66 -6.39
CA GLY A 269 -3.58 4.74 -5.54
C GLY A 269 -2.64 3.88 -6.36
N VAL A 270 -1.52 3.48 -5.76
CA VAL A 270 -0.49 2.67 -6.42
C VAL A 270 -0.24 1.41 -5.60
N MET A 271 -0.78 0.28 -6.02
CA MET A 271 -0.75 -0.97 -5.25
C MET A 271 0.65 -1.54 -5.02
N GLY A 272 0.81 -2.44 -4.04
CA GLY A 272 2.04 -3.24 -3.91
C GLY A 272 2.71 -3.20 -2.53
N GLY A 273 1.93 -3.27 -1.44
CA GLY A 273 2.49 -3.31 -0.08
C GLY A 273 3.28 -2.05 0.25
N TYR A 274 4.54 -2.23 0.67
CA TYR A 274 5.49 -1.15 0.91
C TYR A 274 5.85 -0.34 -0.35
N THR A 275 5.43 -0.74 -1.55
CA THR A 275 5.51 0.14 -2.73
C THR A 275 4.52 1.31 -2.62
N GLN A 276 3.39 1.12 -1.92
CA GLN A 276 2.27 2.07 -1.97
C GLN A 276 2.65 3.49 -1.55
N PRO A 277 3.29 3.75 -0.38
CA PRO A 277 3.65 5.13 0.00
C PRO A 277 4.59 5.80 -1.00
N GLN A 278 5.51 5.02 -1.56
CA GLN A 278 6.52 5.50 -2.52
C GLN A 278 5.88 5.83 -3.85
N GLY A 279 4.97 4.98 -4.32
CA GLY A 279 4.17 5.21 -5.52
C GLY A 279 3.24 6.41 -5.35
N HIS A 280 2.60 6.55 -4.18
CA HIS A 280 1.74 7.68 -3.86
C HIS A 280 2.51 9.01 -3.92
N PHE A 281 3.69 9.03 -3.32
CA PHE A 281 4.59 10.19 -3.34
C PHE A 281 5.11 10.52 -4.74
N GLN A 282 5.57 9.51 -5.51
CA GLN A 282 6.04 9.71 -6.88
C GLN A 282 4.93 10.25 -7.78
N VAL A 283 3.73 9.66 -7.75
CA VAL A 283 2.59 10.12 -8.54
C VAL A 283 2.17 11.55 -8.14
N LEU A 284 2.15 11.88 -6.85
CA LEU A 284 1.87 13.26 -6.43
C LEU A 284 2.87 14.26 -7.04
N SER A 285 4.16 13.95 -6.96
CA SER A 285 5.20 14.80 -7.57
C SER A 285 5.03 14.90 -9.09
N HIS A 286 4.72 13.80 -9.78
CA HIS A 286 4.44 13.81 -11.23
C HIS A 286 3.29 14.73 -11.62
N LEU A 287 2.19 14.73 -10.85
CA LEU A 287 1.04 15.60 -11.12
C LEU A 287 1.32 17.06 -10.77
N VAL A 288 2.04 17.32 -9.67
CA VAL A 288 2.15 18.68 -9.09
C VAL A 288 3.42 19.41 -9.52
N ASP A 289 4.57 18.75 -9.55
CA ASP A 289 5.84 19.36 -9.95
C ASP A 289 6.02 19.39 -11.47
N PHE A 290 5.47 18.40 -12.18
CA PHE A 290 5.69 18.21 -13.63
C PHE A 290 4.43 18.40 -14.49
N ASP A 291 3.29 18.69 -13.87
CA ASP A 291 2.01 18.92 -14.55
C ASP A 291 1.64 17.80 -15.54
N LEU A 292 2.00 16.56 -15.19
CA LEU A 292 1.76 15.41 -16.07
C LEU A 292 0.28 14.99 -16.02
N SER A 293 -0.23 14.56 -17.17
CA SER A 293 -1.54 13.92 -17.24
C SER A 293 -1.57 12.60 -16.45
N PRO A 294 -2.77 12.09 -16.11
CA PRO A 294 -2.93 10.82 -15.39
C PRO A 294 -2.14 9.64 -15.95
N GLN A 295 -2.18 9.44 -17.27
CA GLN A 295 -1.45 8.34 -17.90
C GLN A 295 0.05 8.59 -17.86
N GLN A 296 0.51 9.79 -18.21
CA GLN A 296 1.94 10.14 -18.15
C GLN A 296 2.51 9.97 -16.74
N ALA A 297 1.79 10.39 -15.70
CA ALA A 297 2.22 10.25 -14.32
C ALA A 297 2.39 8.77 -13.89
N LEU A 298 1.58 7.86 -14.43
CA LEU A 298 1.68 6.41 -14.20
C LEU A 298 2.78 5.75 -15.05
N ASP A 299 3.00 6.24 -16.26
CA ASP A 299 3.99 5.71 -17.22
C ASP A 299 5.44 6.00 -16.79
N MET A 300 5.67 7.09 -16.06
CA MET A 300 6.99 7.47 -15.56
C MET A 300 7.69 6.27 -14.87
N PRO A 301 9.00 6.10 -15.09
CA PRO A 301 9.76 5.04 -14.43
C PRO A 301 9.80 5.31 -12.92
N ARG A 302 9.72 4.25 -12.11
CA ARG A 302 9.67 4.33 -10.66
C ARG A 302 10.96 3.84 -10.04
N TRP A 303 11.13 4.26 -8.79
CA TRP A 303 12.08 3.66 -7.86
C TRP A 303 11.32 3.21 -6.61
N GLN A 304 11.90 2.28 -5.87
CA GLN A 304 11.39 1.86 -4.57
C GLN A 304 12.53 1.39 -3.67
N LEU A 305 12.45 1.75 -2.40
CA LEU A 305 13.22 1.16 -1.33
C LEU A 305 12.75 -0.29 -1.13
N VAL A 306 13.68 -1.23 -1.17
CA VAL A 306 13.44 -2.66 -0.92
C VAL A 306 14.50 -3.20 0.01
N GLY A 307 14.11 -4.08 0.92
CA GLY A 307 15.05 -4.78 1.79
C GLY A 307 14.49 -6.14 2.19
N PRO A 308 15.30 -7.23 2.12
CA PRO A 308 14.90 -8.53 2.67
C PRO A 308 14.97 -8.56 4.21
N LYS A 309 15.52 -7.52 4.86
CA LYS A 309 15.66 -7.31 6.32
C LYS A 309 15.67 -5.81 6.65
N ALA A 310 15.38 -5.49 7.91
CA ALA A 310 15.15 -4.21 8.61
C ALA A 310 15.92 -2.91 8.28
N GLY A 311 16.84 -2.93 7.33
CA GLY A 311 17.66 -1.77 6.99
C GLY A 311 16.99 -0.84 6.00
N LEU A 312 16.75 0.41 6.37
CA LEU A 312 16.38 1.47 5.42
C LEU A 312 17.53 2.40 5.07
N GLY A 313 18.71 2.29 5.70
CA GLY A 313 19.90 3.05 5.33
C GLY A 313 20.71 2.34 4.26
N ALA A 314 21.40 3.10 3.40
CA ALA A 314 22.18 2.56 2.29
C ALA A 314 23.37 1.67 2.73
N GLY A 315 23.81 1.74 3.97
CA GLY A 315 24.81 0.85 4.57
C GLY A 315 24.22 -0.40 5.23
N ASP A 316 22.91 -0.44 5.46
CA ASP A 316 22.24 -1.59 6.06
C ASP A 316 22.03 -2.70 5.03
N GLU A 317 21.98 -3.97 5.48
CA GLU A 317 21.86 -5.16 4.61
C GLU A 317 20.68 -5.02 3.63
N GLY A 318 19.56 -4.45 4.07
CA GLY A 318 18.34 -4.22 3.29
C GLY A 318 18.16 -2.84 2.67
N GLY A 319 19.16 -1.96 2.68
CA GLY A 319 19.02 -0.57 2.21
C GLY A 319 18.91 -0.33 0.70
N PHE A 320 18.49 -1.33 -0.07
CA PHE A 320 18.53 -1.28 -1.54
C PHE A 320 17.47 -0.35 -2.12
N VAL A 321 17.79 0.20 -3.29
CA VAL A 321 16.83 0.94 -4.13
C VAL A 321 16.64 0.16 -5.42
N GLN A 322 15.49 -0.49 -5.57
CA GLN A 322 15.08 -0.99 -6.87
C GLN A 322 14.70 0.17 -7.77
N ILE A 323 15.11 0.10 -9.03
CA ILE A 323 14.89 1.18 -10.01
C ILE A 323 14.56 0.58 -11.37
N GLU A 324 13.49 1.06 -12.00
CA GLU A 324 13.05 0.54 -13.29
C GLU A 324 14.00 0.93 -14.44
N GLU A 325 13.85 0.27 -15.58
CA GLU A 325 14.37 0.80 -16.85
C GLU A 325 13.75 2.16 -17.20
N GLY A 326 14.47 2.98 -17.96
CA GLY A 326 14.01 4.30 -18.43
C GLY A 326 14.74 5.50 -17.80
N TRP A 327 15.52 5.30 -16.74
CA TRP A 327 16.37 6.34 -16.17
C TRP A 327 17.66 6.52 -16.96
N SER A 328 18.17 7.76 -17.00
CA SER A 328 19.43 8.04 -17.68
C SER A 328 20.62 7.40 -16.96
N PHE A 329 21.64 6.96 -17.72
CA PHE A 329 22.87 6.43 -17.15
C PHE A 329 23.54 7.42 -16.19
N GLY A 330 23.49 8.72 -16.51
CA GLY A 330 24.02 9.78 -15.64
C GLY A 330 23.34 9.81 -14.28
N THR A 331 22.01 9.68 -14.23
CA THR A 331 21.25 9.59 -12.97
C THR A 331 21.64 8.35 -12.16
N LEU A 332 21.71 7.18 -12.79
CA LEU A 332 22.09 5.94 -12.11
C LEU A 332 23.51 6.05 -11.51
N ALA A 333 24.46 6.53 -12.30
CA ALA A 333 25.85 6.71 -11.87
C ALA A 333 25.96 7.70 -10.70
N GLU A 334 25.22 8.81 -10.76
CA GLU A 334 25.21 9.83 -9.72
C GLU A 334 24.58 9.31 -8.42
N LEU A 335 23.48 8.57 -8.49
CA LEU A 335 22.86 7.93 -7.32
C LEU A 335 23.82 6.93 -6.65
N THR A 336 24.49 6.08 -7.44
CA THR A 336 25.52 5.17 -6.91
C THR A 336 26.69 5.94 -6.31
N ARG A 337 27.15 7.03 -6.93
CA ARG A 337 28.22 7.90 -6.40
C ARG A 337 27.86 8.52 -5.04
N ARG A 338 26.59 8.85 -4.82
CA ARG A 338 26.07 9.32 -3.52
C ARG A 338 25.94 8.20 -2.48
N GLY A 339 26.14 6.94 -2.87
CA GLY A 339 26.14 5.78 -1.98
C GLY A 339 24.86 4.94 -2.01
N HIS A 340 23.90 5.20 -2.92
CA HIS A 340 22.71 4.36 -3.04
C HIS A 340 23.05 2.98 -3.62
N ARG A 341 22.53 1.92 -2.99
CA ARG A 341 22.68 0.53 -3.46
C ARG A 341 21.56 0.20 -4.45
N LEU A 342 21.81 0.47 -5.73
CA LEU A 342 20.80 0.31 -6.79
C LEU A 342 20.64 -1.16 -7.22
N LEU A 343 19.40 -1.57 -7.47
CA LEU A 343 19.01 -2.85 -8.08
C LEU A 343 18.14 -2.56 -9.32
N PRO A 344 18.72 -2.53 -10.52
CA PRO A 344 17.97 -2.32 -11.74
C PRO A 344 16.95 -3.43 -11.98
N VAL A 345 15.77 -3.08 -12.51
CA VAL A 345 14.71 -4.03 -12.89
C VAL A 345 14.13 -3.64 -14.25
N ASP A 346 14.04 -4.61 -15.16
CA ASP A 346 13.56 -4.43 -16.52
C ASP A 346 12.40 -5.38 -16.87
N GLY A 347 11.80 -5.13 -18.04
CA GLY A 347 10.79 -6.01 -18.63
C GLY A 347 9.64 -6.37 -17.69
N PHE A 348 9.31 -7.66 -17.61
CA PHE A 348 8.21 -8.14 -16.77
C PHE A 348 8.45 -7.95 -15.27
N GLY A 349 9.71 -7.82 -14.80
CA GLY A 349 10.00 -7.59 -13.38
C GLY A 349 9.39 -6.30 -12.83
N ARG A 350 9.10 -5.35 -13.73
CA ARG A 350 8.46 -4.06 -13.43
C ARG A 350 7.09 -4.18 -12.77
N VAL A 351 6.40 -5.32 -12.89
CA VAL A 351 5.15 -5.60 -12.16
C VAL A 351 5.29 -5.44 -10.63
N GLY A 352 6.51 -5.56 -10.11
CA GLY A 352 6.85 -5.34 -8.71
C GLY A 352 6.86 -3.87 -8.26
N PHE A 353 6.81 -2.90 -9.18
CA PHE A 353 6.74 -1.46 -8.88
C PHE A 353 5.30 -0.94 -8.74
N GLY A 354 4.39 -1.88 -8.49
CA GLY A 354 3.02 -1.60 -8.15
C GLY A 354 2.08 -1.46 -9.34
N GLY A 355 0.82 -1.16 -9.02
CA GLY A 355 -0.22 -0.94 -10.03
C GLY A 355 -1.05 0.28 -9.71
N GLY A 356 -0.87 1.35 -10.48
CA GLY A 356 -1.60 2.59 -10.32
C GLY A 356 -2.94 2.63 -11.05
N GLN A 357 -3.96 3.20 -10.41
CA GLN A 357 -5.16 3.71 -11.11
C GLN A 357 -5.37 5.14 -10.66
N LEU A 358 -5.72 6.02 -11.60
CA LEU A 358 -5.84 7.45 -11.32
C LEU A 358 -7.00 8.06 -12.09
N ILE A 359 -7.79 8.88 -11.43
CA ILE A 359 -8.75 9.78 -12.07
C ILE A 359 -8.49 11.19 -11.55
N MET A 360 -8.23 12.11 -12.47
CA MET A 360 -8.07 13.54 -12.20
C MET A 360 -9.30 14.28 -12.69
N ARG A 361 -9.67 15.36 -11.98
CA ARG A 361 -10.76 16.25 -12.38
C ARG A 361 -10.19 17.61 -12.75
N ASP A 362 -10.47 18.07 -13.97
CA ASP A 362 -10.15 19.42 -14.38
C ASP A 362 -11.04 20.42 -13.61
N PRO A 363 -10.47 21.38 -12.87
CA PRO A 363 -11.25 22.26 -12.00
C PRO A 363 -12.06 23.32 -12.77
N ALA A 364 -11.65 23.68 -13.99
CA ALA A 364 -12.32 24.71 -14.78
C ALA A 364 -13.54 24.17 -15.53
N THR A 365 -13.44 22.93 -16.02
CA THR A 365 -14.42 22.30 -16.91
C THR A 365 -15.18 21.14 -16.26
N GLY A 366 -14.65 20.57 -15.17
CA GLY A 366 -15.18 19.37 -14.53
C GLY A 366 -14.89 18.07 -15.27
N VAL A 367 -14.14 18.10 -16.38
CA VAL A 367 -13.80 16.91 -17.17
C VAL A 367 -12.98 15.93 -16.33
N LEU A 368 -13.33 14.65 -16.43
CA LEU A 368 -12.61 13.55 -15.77
C LEU A 368 -11.62 12.92 -16.73
N ILE A 369 -10.38 12.75 -16.26
CA ILE A 369 -9.27 12.20 -17.05
C ILE A 369 -8.74 10.99 -16.29
N GLY A 370 -8.81 9.82 -16.91
CA GLY A 370 -8.37 8.56 -16.31
C GLY A 370 -7.00 8.09 -16.83
N GLY A 371 -6.23 7.43 -15.97
CA GLY A 371 -5.02 6.69 -16.32
C GLY A 371 -5.01 5.32 -15.66
N SER A 372 -4.48 4.33 -16.36
CA SER A 372 -4.36 2.95 -15.87
C SER A 372 -2.93 2.45 -15.99
N GLU A 373 -2.48 1.65 -15.02
CA GLU A 373 -1.13 1.10 -14.97
C GLU A 373 -0.74 0.39 -16.28
N PRO A 374 0.35 0.81 -16.97
CA PRO A 374 0.83 0.08 -18.15
C PRO A 374 1.52 -1.26 -17.81
N ARG A 375 1.98 -1.44 -16.56
CA ARG A 375 2.69 -2.65 -16.10
C ARG A 375 1.78 -3.85 -15.82
N LYS A 376 0.46 -3.65 -15.72
CA LYS A 376 -0.52 -4.70 -15.32
C LYS A 376 -1.77 -4.61 -16.17
N ASP A 377 -2.49 -5.72 -16.31
CA ASP A 377 -3.80 -5.69 -16.94
C ASP A 377 -4.75 -4.78 -16.14
N GLY A 378 -5.36 -3.81 -16.82
CA GLY A 378 -6.19 -2.77 -16.23
C GLY A 378 -6.81 -1.88 -17.31
N ALA A 379 -7.75 -1.03 -16.92
CA ALA A 379 -8.36 -0.06 -17.83
C ALA A 379 -8.86 1.17 -17.07
N ALA A 380 -8.80 2.32 -17.74
CA ALA A 380 -9.55 3.52 -17.40
C ALA A 380 -10.74 3.63 -18.37
N ILE A 381 -11.96 3.66 -17.83
CA ILE A 381 -13.21 3.59 -18.61
C ILE A 381 -14.13 4.73 -18.16
N GLY A 382 -14.59 5.54 -19.12
CA GLY A 382 -15.62 6.57 -18.91
C GLY A 382 -17.01 6.08 -19.31
N TRP A 383 -18.05 6.68 -18.76
CA TRP A 383 -19.45 6.42 -19.09
C TRP A 383 -20.20 7.74 -19.30
#